data_AF-A0A554VDK7-F1
#
_entry.id   AF-A0A554VDK7-F1
#
_cell.length_a   1.000
_cell.length_b   1.000
_cell.length_c   1.000
_cell.angle_alpha   90.00
_cell.angle_beta   90.00
_cell.angle_gamma   90.00
#
_symmetry.space_group_name_H-M   'P 1'
#
loop_
_entity.id
_entity.type
_entity.pdbx_description
1 polymer ?
#
loop_
_entity_poly.entity_id
_entity_poly.type
_entity_poly.pdbx_seq_one_letter_code
_entity_poly.pdbx_strand_id
1 'polypeptide(L)'
;MKNKFLIVALLLISYRLLAQELDTPSIVYNDTDLSWQNFPAISEDGSYYLIIYNEYSCCVDTGSILQQRSVTTGEINKEIILYPNETDQIEFSSEKKATIIKEVQDLLKETSYFKLFEVKKHQQIQQKDNNELFVKAKLLTQSFTSKSVNLPLSKLHGFCCTGDYDSKESCDVSQSIENVWLSKKHQLLLIESGVTHPADGCDDGPYYTVTPLLKE
;
A
#
# COMPACT_ATOMS: atom_id res chain seq x y z
N MET A 1 -37.68 12.13 -35.10
CA MET A 1 -37.29 11.36 -33.90
C MET A 1 -35.90 10.68 -34.03
N LYS A 2 -34.92 11.25 -34.76
CA LYS A 2 -33.61 10.59 -34.98
C LYS A 2 -32.46 11.11 -34.10
N ASN A 3 -32.64 12.23 -33.39
CA ASN A 3 -31.56 12.84 -32.58
C ASN A 3 -31.54 12.43 -31.09
N LYS A 4 -32.56 11.72 -30.57
CA LYS A 4 -32.58 11.32 -29.15
C LYS A 4 -31.75 10.05 -28.86
N PHE A 5 -31.56 9.18 -29.85
CA PHE A 5 -30.76 7.96 -29.68
C PHE A 5 -29.25 8.21 -29.69
N LEU A 6 -28.78 9.27 -30.35
CA LEU A 6 -27.35 9.59 -30.42
C LEU A 6 -26.80 10.08 -29.06
N ILE A 7 -27.61 10.80 -28.28
CA ILE A 7 -27.20 11.36 -26.98
C ILE A 7 -27.09 10.27 -25.90
N VAL A 8 -27.96 9.25 -25.93
CA VAL A 8 -27.89 8.11 -25.00
C VAL A 8 -26.70 7.20 -25.31
N ALA A 9 -26.37 7.01 -26.59
CA ALA A 9 -25.16 6.28 -26.99
C ALA A 9 -23.88 7.03 -26.61
N LEU A 10 -23.84 8.36 -26.74
CA LEU A 10 -22.71 9.19 -26.30
C LEU A 10 -22.54 9.20 -24.77
N LEU A 11 -23.63 9.22 -24.01
CA LEU A 11 -23.59 9.09 -22.55
C LEU A 11 -23.06 7.73 -22.10
N LEU A 12 -23.45 6.63 -22.77
CA LEU A 12 -22.95 5.28 -22.47
C LEU A 12 -21.49 5.06 -22.87
N ILE A 13 -20.98 5.79 -23.89
CA ILE A 13 -19.57 5.73 -24.30
C ILE A 13 -18.69 6.54 -23.34
N SER A 14 -19.18 7.65 -22.76
CA SER A 14 -18.44 8.40 -21.73
C SER A 14 -18.29 7.67 -20.39
N TYR A 15 -19.12 6.66 -20.10
CA TYR A 15 -18.98 5.84 -18.89
C TYR A 15 -17.89 4.74 -19.00
N ARG A 16 -17.25 4.58 -20.17
CA ARG A 16 -16.21 3.55 -20.38
C ARG A 16 -14.77 4.05 -20.25
N LEU A 17 -14.57 5.25 -19.72
CA LEU A 17 -13.24 5.72 -19.33
C LEU A 17 -12.82 5.08 -18.00
N LEU A 18 -12.29 3.86 -18.11
CA LEU A 18 -11.46 3.15 -17.13
C LEU A 18 -11.93 3.24 -15.68
N ALA A 19 -12.98 2.47 -15.37
CA ALA A 19 -13.28 2.09 -13.99
C ALA A 19 -12.03 1.47 -13.33
N GLN A 20 -11.88 1.70 -12.03
CA GLN A 20 -10.91 1.01 -11.17
C GLN A 20 -10.86 -0.50 -11.50
N GLU A 21 -9.69 -1.15 -11.35
CA GLU A 21 -9.59 -2.61 -11.51
C GLU A 21 -10.63 -3.27 -10.60
N LEU A 22 -11.58 -4.01 -11.19
CA LEU A 22 -12.69 -4.63 -10.46
C LEU A 22 -12.26 -5.88 -9.69
N ASP A 23 -10.98 -6.23 -9.74
CA ASP A 23 -10.45 -7.39 -9.05
C ASP A 23 -10.54 -7.17 -7.54
N THR A 24 -11.27 -8.08 -6.90
CA THR A 24 -11.48 -8.06 -5.46
C THR A 24 -10.28 -8.71 -4.76
N PRO A 25 -9.78 -8.12 -3.65
CA PRO A 25 -8.78 -8.75 -2.80
C PRO A 25 -9.28 -10.11 -2.30
N SER A 26 -8.35 -11.06 -2.15
CA SER A 26 -8.68 -12.39 -1.61
C SER A 26 -7.48 -12.99 -0.88
N ILE A 27 -7.79 -13.83 0.09
CA ILE A 27 -6.81 -14.59 0.88
C ILE A 27 -7.26 -16.05 0.90
N VAL A 28 -6.30 -16.96 0.72
CA VAL A 28 -6.50 -18.41 0.70
C VAL A 28 -5.37 -19.07 1.49
N TYR A 29 -5.70 -20.13 2.22
CA TYR A 29 -4.70 -21.06 2.76
C TYR A 29 -4.68 -22.34 1.92
N ASN A 30 -3.51 -22.72 1.44
CA ASN A 30 -3.23 -24.01 0.80
C ASN A 30 -2.36 -24.82 1.76
N ASP A 31 -2.96 -25.75 2.51
CA ASP A 31 -2.28 -26.49 3.58
C ASP A 31 -1.60 -25.56 4.61
N THR A 32 -0.28 -25.47 4.58
CA THR A 32 0.55 -24.58 5.43
C THR A 32 0.70 -23.18 4.87
N ASP A 33 0.47 -23.00 3.57
CA ASP A 33 0.86 -21.80 2.85
C ASP A 33 -0.27 -20.78 2.80
N LEU A 34 0.05 -19.54 3.14
CA LEU A 34 -0.83 -18.39 2.97
C LEU A 34 -0.59 -17.77 1.59
N SER A 35 -1.64 -17.60 0.80
CA SER A 35 -1.60 -16.85 -0.46
C SER A 35 -2.61 -15.72 -0.43
N TRP A 36 -2.21 -14.56 -0.95
CA TRP A 36 -3.10 -13.42 -1.14
C TRP A 36 -2.99 -12.89 -2.56
N GLN A 37 -4.06 -12.26 -3.04
CA GLN A 37 -4.13 -11.67 -4.37
C GLN A 37 -4.81 -10.30 -4.30
N ASN A 38 -4.47 -9.45 -5.27
CA ASN A 38 -5.14 -8.18 -5.51
C ASN A 38 -5.02 -7.15 -4.36
N PHE A 39 -3.89 -7.20 -3.65
CA PHE A 39 -3.47 -6.16 -2.71
C PHE A 39 -2.34 -5.30 -3.32
N PRO A 40 -2.20 -4.03 -2.90
CA PRO A 40 -3.10 -3.30 -2.00
C PRO A 40 -4.44 -2.96 -2.66
N ALA A 41 -5.45 -2.71 -1.84
CA ALA A 41 -6.82 -2.45 -2.30
C ALA A 41 -7.41 -1.20 -1.61
N ILE A 42 -8.48 -0.64 -2.19
CA ILE A 42 -9.17 0.52 -1.65
C ILE A 42 -10.67 0.29 -1.60
N SER A 43 -11.32 0.80 -0.57
CA SER A 43 -12.77 0.65 -0.38
C SER A 43 -13.54 1.36 -1.48
N GLU A 44 -14.76 0.90 -1.75
CA GLU A 44 -15.61 1.44 -2.81
C GLU A 44 -15.87 2.94 -2.66
N ASP A 45 -16.02 3.40 -1.43
CA ASP A 45 -16.25 4.80 -1.04
C ASP A 45 -14.95 5.61 -0.88
N GLY A 46 -13.79 4.96 -0.88
CA GLY A 46 -12.48 5.59 -0.75
C GLY A 46 -12.13 6.03 0.68
N SER A 47 -12.85 5.57 1.69
CA SER A 47 -12.57 5.88 3.10
C SER A 47 -11.40 5.07 3.68
N TYR A 48 -11.18 3.85 3.19
CA TYR A 48 -10.14 2.94 3.69
C TYR A 48 -9.31 2.31 2.57
N TYR A 49 -8.08 1.95 2.89
CA TYR A 49 -7.24 1.08 2.06
C TYR A 49 -6.78 -0.16 2.84
N LEU A 50 -6.50 -1.23 2.12
CA LEU A 50 -6.01 -2.50 2.65
C LEU A 50 -4.59 -2.77 2.13
N ILE A 51 -3.72 -3.18 3.04
CA ILE A 51 -2.37 -3.66 2.75
C ILE A 51 -2.11 -4.97 3.48
N ILE A 52 -1.21 -5.78 2.92
CA ILE A 52 -0.58 -6.88 3.64
C ILE A 52 0.74 -6.36 4.15
N TYR A 53 0.80 -6.06 5.44
CA TYR A 53 1.99 -5.55 6.10
C TYR A 53 2.91 -6.71 6.47
N ASN A 54 4.16 -6.63 6.02
CA ASN A 54 5.29 -7.41 6.48
C ASN A 54 6.45 -6.43 6.68
N GLU A 55 7.12 -6.46 7.82
CA GLU A 55 8.28 -5.59 8.08
C GLU A 55 9.42 -5.90 7.10
N TYR A 56 10.18 -4.87 6.69
CA TYR A 56 11.32 -5.06 5.78
C TYR A 56 12.47 -5.83 6.43
N SER A 57 12.59 -5.74 7.75
CA SER A 57 13.74 -6.27 8.48
C SER A 57 13.85 -7.78 8.37
N CYS A 58 14.95 -8.25 7.76
CA CYS A 58 15.31 -9.66 7.71
C CYS A 58 15.54 -10.30 9.10
N CYS A 59 15.67 -9.48 10.15
CA CYS A 59 15.92 -9.92 11.51
C CYS A 59 14.69 -9.85 12.43
N VAL A 60 13.57 -9.34 11.91
CA VAL A 60 12.30 -9.25 12.64
C VAL A 60 11.20 -9.73 11.72
N ASP A 61 10.84 -11.01 11.83
CA ASP A 61 9.61 -11.50 11.21
C ASP A 61 8.42 -11.10 12.11
N THR A 62 7.63 -10.13 11.66
CA THR A 62 6.36 -9.77 12.32
C THR A 62 5.20 -10.68 11.96
N GLY A 63 5.42 -11.66 11.09
CA GLY A 63 4.38 -12.36 10.36
C GLY A 63 3.71 -11.46 9.32
N SER A 64 2.62 -11.97 8.74
CA SER A 64 1.81 -11.23 7.76
C SER A 64 0.54 -10.70 8.39
N ILE A 65 0.32 -9.39 8.29
CA ILE A 65 -0.83 -8.72 8.91
C ILE A 65 -1.63 -7.99 7.84
N LEU A 66 -2.92 -8.33 7.69
CA LEU A 66 -3.85 -7.51 6.91
C LEU A 66 -4.22 -6.29 7.74
N GLN A 67 -3.89 -5.10 7.25
CA GLN A 67 -4.27 -3.84 7.89
C GLN A 67 -5.28 -3.08 7.04
N GLN A 68 -6.36 -2.66 7.68
CA GLN A 68 -7.28 -1.65 7.15
C GLN A 68 -6.90 -0.29 7.74
N ARG A 69 -6.58 0.65 6.86
CA ARG A 69 -6.12 1.98 7.26
C ARG A 69 -7.00 3.07 6.67
N SER A 70 -7.19 4.14 7.44
CA SER A 70 -7.89 5.34 7.00
C SER A 70 -7.13 6.02 5.87
N VAL A 71 -7.81 6.33 4.76
CA VAL A 71 -7.22 7.10 3.65
C VAL A 71 -6.87 8.52 4.09
N THR A 72 -7.63 9.10 5.02
CA THR A 72 -7.47 10.50 5.44
C THR A 72 -6.39 10.67 6.50
N THR A 73 -6.30 9.74 7.46
CA THR A 73 -5.41 9.86 8.63
C THR A 73 -4.22 8.91 8.60
N GLY A 74 -4.27 7.84 7.80
CA GLY A 74 -3.25 6.78 7.79
C GLY A 74 -3.31 5.84 8.99
N GLU A 75 -4.17 6.13 9.97
CA GLU A 75 -4.36 5.33 11.18
C GLU A 75 -4.94 3.95 10.85
N ILE A 76 -4.50 2.96 11.62
CA ILE A 76 -4.99 1.59 11.53
C ILE A 76 -6.35 1.51 12.21
N ASN A 77 -7.36 1.12 11.45
CA ASN A 77 -8.72 0.88 11.95
C ASN A 77 -8.92 -0.58 12.39
N LYS A 78 -8.30 -1.53 11.67
CA LYS A 78 -8.42 -2.96 11.95
C LYS A 78 -7.16 -3.69 11.50
N GLU A 79 -6.76 -4.70 12.27
CA GLU A 79 -5.69 -5.63 11.94
C GLU A 79 -6.18 -7.07 12.04
N ILE A 80 -5.75 -7.90 11.11
CA ILE A 80 -5.98 -9.35 11.13
C ILE A 80 -4.64 -10.02 10.88
N ILE A 81 -4.14 -10.74 11.90
CA ILE A 81 -2.91 -11.53 11.77
C ILE A 81 -3.21 -12.73 10.86
N LEU A 82 -2.62 -12.72 9.67
CA LEU A 82 -2.78 -13.77 8.66
C LEU A 82 -1.74 -14.86 8.82
N TYR A 83 -0.55 -14.52 9.28
CA TYR A 83 0.50 -15.49 9.56
C TYR A 83 1.21 -15.04 10.84
N PRO A 84 1.50 -15.97 11.78
CA PRO A 84 2.17 -15.62 13.03
C PRO A 84 3.62 -15.20 12.78
N ASN A 85 4.21 -14.47 13.72
CA ASN A 85 5.63 -14.15 13.70
C ASN A 85 6.50 -15.38 14.02
N GLU A 86 7.80 -15.31 13.71
CA GLU A 86 8.80 -16.33 14.05
C GLU A 86 8.90 -16.66 15.54
N THR A 87 8.56 -15.72 16.44
CA THR A 87 8.65 -15.97 17.90
C THR A 87 7.56 -16.93 18.37
N ASP A 88 6.39 -16.89 17.72
CA ASP A 88 5.25 -17.71 18.08
C ASP A 88 5.39 -19.18 17.61
N GLN A 89 6.30 -19.49 16.65
CA GLN A 89 6.67 -20.82 16.10
C GLN A 89 5.54 -21.85 15.87
N ILE A 90 4.28 -21.44 15.92
CA ILE A 90 3.11 -22.31 15.89
C ILE A 90 2.36 -21.98 14.60
N GLU A 91 2.39 -22.91 13.65
CA GLU A 91 1.46 -22.85 12.53
C GLU A 91 0.02 -22.76 13.05
N PHE A 92 -0.78 -21.87 12.45
CA PHE A 92 -2.19 -21.79 12.80
C PHE A 92 -2.91 -23.11 12.53
N SER A 93 -3.69 -23.57 13.51
CA SER A 93 -4.59 -24.71 13.34
C SER A 93 -5.59 -24.46 12.21
N SER A 94 -6.13 -25.52 11.61
CA SER A 94 -7.15 -25.40 10.57
C SER A 94 -8.38 -24.61 11.02
N GLU A 95 -8.75 -24.71 12.29
CA GLU A 95 -9.84 -23.94 12.90
C GLU A 95 -9.52 -22.44 12.99
N LYS A 96 -8.28 -22.09 13.38
CA LYS A 96 -7.82 -20.70 13.41
C LYS A 96 -7.77 -20.12 11.99
N LYS A 97 -7.25 -20.87 11.01
CA LYS A 97 -7.24 -20.48 9.59
C LYS A 97 -8.66 -20.22 9.06
N ALA A 98 -9.63 -21.07 9.37
CA ALA A 98 -11.02 -20.88 8.99
C ALA A 98 -11.64 -19.61 9.61
N THR A 99 -11.32 -19.33 10.88
CA THR A 99 -11.74 -18.09 11.56
C THR A 99 -11.15 -16.85 10.88
N ILE A 100 -9.85 -16.86 10.55
CA ILE A 100 -9.18 -15.76 9.85
C ILE A 100 -9.81 -15.52 8.47
N ILE A 101 -10.04 -16.58 7.68
CA ILE A 101 -10.71 -16.46 6.37
C ILE A 101 -12.06 -15.78 6.52
N LYS A 102 -12.85 -16.17 7.53
CA LYS A 102 -14.16 -15.58 7.79
C LYS A 102 -14.04 -14.09 8.16
N GLU A 103 -13.12 -13.73 9.06
CA GLU A 103 -12.88 -12.34 9.45
C GLU A 103 -12.48 -11.45 8.26
N VAL A 104 -11.63 -11.97 7.37
CA VAL A 104 -11.25 -11.30 6.12
C VAL A 104 -12.46 -11.16 5.20
N GLN A 105 -13.23 -12.23 4.97
CA GLN A 105 -14.41 -12.17 4.11
C GLN A 105 -15.47 -11.18 4.62
N ASP A 106 -15.67 -11.11 5.93
CA ASP A 106 -16.61 -10.18 6.53
C ASP A 106 -16.12 -8.73 6.33
N LEU A 107 -14.84 -8.45 6.57
CA LEU A 107 -14.22 -7.15 6.29
C LEU A 107 -14.39 -6.74 4.81
N LEU A 108 -14.15 -7.67 3.88
CA LEU A 108 -14.24 -7.39 2.44
C LEU A 108 -15.68 -7.13 1.98
N LYS A 109 -16.69 -7.69 2.66
CA LYS A 109 -18.12 -7.49 2.34
C LYS A 109 -18.69 -6.20 2.92
N GLU A 110 -18.16 -5.70 4.03
CA GLU A 110 -18.69 -4.51 4.73
C GLU A 110 -18.70 -3.26 3.84
N THR A 111 -17.63 -3.05 3.07
CA THR A 111 -17.42 -1.80 2.30
C THR A 111 -17.08 -2.01 0.83
N SER A 112 -16.93 -3.28 0.39
CA SER A 112 -16.40 -3.68 -0.93
C SER A 112 -15.02 -3.07 -1.23
N TYR A 113 -14.09 -3.89 -1.72
CA TYR A 113 -12.74 -3.43 -2.03
C TYR A 113 -12.35 -3.75 -3.46
N PHE A 114 -11.54 -2.86 -4.03
CA PHE A 114 -11.01 -2.98 -5.36
C PHE A 114 -9.50 -2.80 -5.34
N LYS A 115 -8.80 -3.63 -6.10
CA LYS A 115 -7.35 -3.55 -6.27
C LYS A 115 -6.91 -2.17 -6.77
N LEU A 116 -5.80 -1.69 -6.23
CA LEU A 116 -5.13 -0.49 -6.73
C LEU A 116 -4.21 -0.83 -7.92
N PHE A 117 -4.12 0.07 -8.90
CA PHE A 117 -3.26 -0.13 -10.05
C PHE A 117 -1.80 0.09 -9.67
N GLU A 118 -0.97 -0.93 -9.80
CA GLU A 118 0.48 -0.81 -9.63
C GLU A 118 1.09 0.13 -10.68
N VAL A 119 1.86 1.12 -10.23
CA VAL A 119 2.61 2.05 -11.06
C VAL A 119 4.04 1.54 -11.21
N LYS A 120 4.26 0.65 -12.17
CA LYS A 120 5.56 0.01 -12.43
C LYS A 120 6.73 0.96 -12.73
N LYS A 121 6.42 2.18 -13.19
CA LYS A 121 7.42 3.22 -13.47
C LYS A 121 6.94 4.52 -12.87
N HIS A 122 7.49 4.85 -11.72
CA HIS A 122 7.28 6.13 -11.05
C HIS A 122 8.60 6.90 -10.99
N GLN A 123 8.51 8.22 -10.86
CA GLN A 123 9.66 9.10 -10.64
C GLN A 123 9.42 9.90 -9.35
N GLN A 124 10.36 9.80 -8.43
CA GLN A 124 10.47 10.69 -7.29
C GLN A 124 11.13 11.99 -7.75
N ILE A 125 10.47 13.12 -7.49
CA ILE A 125 11.03 14.44 -7.77
C ILE A 125 11.07 15.21 -6.46
N GLN A 126 12.28 15.47 -5.99
CA GLN A 126 12.51 16.28 -4.79
C GLN A 126 12.58 17.76 -5.18
N GLN A 127 11.88 18.61 -4.45
CA GLN A 127 12.07 20.05 -4.56
C GLN A 127 13.38 20.44 -3.87
N LYS A 128 14.14 21.37 -4.45
CA LYS A 128 15.49 21.71 -3.96
C LYS A 128 15.49 22.50 -2.64
N ASP A 129 14.38 23.14 -2.32
CA ASP A 129 14.31 24.15 -1.25
C ASP A 129 13.52 23.67 -0.01
N ASN A 130 12.91 22.49 -0.08
CA ASN A 130 12.18 21.83 1.01
C ASN A 130 12.27 20.30 0.84
N ASN A 131 12.15 19.52 1.92
CA ASN A 131 12.11 18.04 1.85
C ASN A 131 10.79 17.51 1.24
N GLU A 132 10.08 18.35 0.49
CA GLU A 132 8.88 17.96 -0.23
C GLU A 132 9.26 17.21 -1.50
N LEU A 133 8.60 16.08 -1.70
CA LEU A 133 8.71 15.29 -2.90
C LEU A 133 7.35 15.04 -3.51
N PHE A 134 7.31 14.89 -4.82
CA PHE A 134 6.12 14.49 -5.54
C PHE A 134 6.42 13.31 -6.44
N VAL A 135 5.40 12.49 -6.64
CA VAL A 135 5.48 11.29 -7.45
C VAL A 135 4.83 11.57 -8.79
N LYS A 136 5.62 11.41 -9.85
CA LYS A 136 5.08 11.27 -11.20
C LYS A 136 4.88 9.80 -11.51
N ALA A 137 3.62 9.45 -11.75
CA ALA A 137 3.19 8.12 -12.11
C ALA A 137 2.73 8.11 -13.56
N LYS A 138 3.06 7.05 -14.32
CA LYS A 138 2.51 6.83 -15.65
C LYS A 138 1.77 5.52 -15.69
N LEU A 139 0.48 5.56 -16.04
CA LEU A 139 -0.33 4.37 -16.24
C LEU A 139 -0.90 4.38 -17.66
N LEU A 140 -0.47 3.41 -18.47
CA LEU A 140 -0.74 3.36 -19.91
C LEU A 140 -0.25 4.64 -20.61
N THR A 141 -1.14 5.40 -21.22
CA THR A 141 -0.86 6.66 -21.92
C THR A 141 -1.09 7.91 -21.06
N GLN A 142 -1.62 7.76 -19.85
CA GLN A 142 -1.96 8.86 -18.96
C GLN A 142 -0.84 9.08 -17.93
N SER A 143 -0.48 10.33 -17.72
CA SER A 143 0.46 10.74 -16.67
C SER A 143 -0.33 11.33 -15.51
N PHE A 144 0.18 11.12 -14.31
CA PHE A 144 -0.43 11.60 -13.08
C PHE A 144 0.68 12.19 -12.21
N THR A 145 0.41 13.32 -11.57
CA THR A 145 1.33 13.93 -10.61
C THR A 145 0.63 14.05 -9.27
N SER A 146 1.27 13.59 -8.20
CA SER A 146 0.74 13.76 -6.85
C SER A 146 0.85 15.20 -6.38
N LYS A 147 0.08 15.56 -5.34
CA LYS A 147 0.49 16.64 -4.44
C LYS A 147 1.84 16.32 -3.79
N SER A 148 2.50 17.34 -3.25
CA SER A 148 3.71 17.10 -2.47
C SER A 148 3.38 16.28 -1.22
N VAL A 149 4.28 15.37 -0.93
CA VAL A 149 4.31 14.56 0.29
C VAL A 149 5.66 14.79 0.96
N ASN A 150 5.66 14.76 2.28
CA ASN A 150 6.88 14.77 3.07
C ASN A 150 7.07 13.36 3.62
N LEU A 151 8.17 12.71 3.25
CA LEU A 151 8.53 11.43 3.84
C LEU A 151 9.36 11.71 5.10
N PRO A 152 8.93 11.20 6.27
CA PRO A 152 9.68 11.39 7.50
C PRO A 152 11.07 10.74 7.36
N LEU A 153 12.03 11.28 8.11
CA LEU A 153 13.34 10.64 8.25
C LEU A 153 13.21 9.42 9.16
N SER A 154 13.83 8.32 8.75
CA SER A 154 13.97 7.12 9.56
C SER A 154 15.14 7.28 10.52
N LYS A 155 14.94 6.89 11.78
CA LYS A 155 15.98 6.98 12.82
C LYS A 155 16.67 5.65 12.97
N LEU A 156 17.89 5.57 12.47
CA LEU A 156 18.73 4.39 12.64
C LEU A 156 19.71 4.63 13.79
N HIS A 157 20.27 3.54 14.32
CA HIS A 157 21.12 3.55 15.50
C HIS A 157 22.34 2.64 15.35
N GLY A 158 23.43 3.02 16.02
CA GLY A 158 24.66 2.25 16.20
C GLY A 158 25.29 1.79 14.91
N PHE A 159 25.38 0.47 14.75
CA PHE A 159 25.92 -0.20 13.57
C PHE A 159 25.27 0.28 12.26
N CYS A 160 23.96 0.52 12.26
CA CYS A 160 23.23 0.98 11.09
C CYS A 160 23.64 2.37 10.61
N CYS A 161 24.27 3.17 11.47
CA CYS A 161 24.75 4.50 11.12
C CYS A 161 26.23 4.54 10.76
N THR A 162 27.03 3.70 11.42
CA THR A 162 28.50 3.83 11.43
C THR A 162 29.23 2.61 10.91
N GLY A 163 28.56 1.47 10.79
CA GLY A 163 29.19 0.16 10.56
C GLY A 163 29.92 -0.41 11.78
N ASP A 164 29.87 0.25 12.93
CA ASP A 164 30.48 -0.20 14.19
C ASP A 164 29.40 -0.71 15.16
N TYR A 165 29.52 -1.98 15.56
CA TYR A 165 28.58 -2.65 16.48
C TYR A 165 28.54 -2.01 17.87
N ASP A 166 29.64 -1.43 18.34
CA ASP A 166 29.72 -0.82 19.67
C ASP A 166 29.27 0.65 19.67
N SER A 167 28.97 1.21 18.50
CA SER A 167 28.51 2.59 18.37
C SER A 167 27.14 2.79 19.00
N LYS A 168 26.99 3.94 19.68
CA LYS A 168 25.71 4.43 20.22
C LYS A 168 25.18 5.63 19.43
N GLU A 169 25.81 5.94 18.30
CA GLU A 169 25.40 7.06 17.47
C GLU A 169 24.02 6.82 16.87
N SER A 170 23.32 7.89 16.54
CA SER A 170 22.02 7.85 15.89
C SER A 170 22.08 8.74 14.67
N CYS A 171 21.42 8.34 13.60
CA CYS A 171 21.43 9.06 12.35
C CYS A 171 20.03 9.09 11.75
N ASP A 172 19.72 10.21 11.12
CA ASP A 172 18.51 10.37 10.34
C ASP A 172 18.80 9.97 8.89
N VAL A 173 18.07 8.98 8.40
CA VAL A 173 18.19 8.45 7.04
C VAL A 173 16.96 8.82 6.23
N SER A 174 17.18 9.29 5.00
CA SER A 174 16.08 9.60 4.08
C SER A 174 15.44 8.30 3.58
N GLN A 175 14.12 8.25 3.63
CA GLN A 175 13.35 7.15 3.04
C GLN A 175 13.32 7.26 1.51
N SER A 176 13.31 6.12 0.83
CA SER A 176 12.99 5.99 -0.59
C SER A 176 11.55 5.57 -0.79
N ILE A 177 10.99 5.91 -1.95
CA ILE A 177 9.73 5.34 -2.42
C ILE A 177 10.04 3.97 -3.02
N GLU A 178 9.42 2.93 -2.47
CA GLU A 178 9.57 1.54 -2.92
C GLU A 178 8.50 1.19 -3.94
N ASN A 179 7.24 1.47 -3.60
CA ASN A 179 6.10 1.12 -4.44
C ASN A 179 5.06 2.25 -4.50
N VAL A 180 4.35 2.30 -5.62
CA VAL A 180 3.30 3.29 -5.86
C VAL A 180 2.11 2.61 -6.51
N TRP A 181 0.91 2.84 -5.96
CA TRP A 181 -0.33 2.39 -6.55
C TRP A 181 -1.32 3.53 -6.75
N LEU A 182 -2.19 3.40 -7.73
CA LEU A 182 -3.13 4.43 -8.16
C LEU A 182 -4.59 3.97 -8.00
N SER A 183 -5.38 4.82 -7.36
CA SER A 183 -6.85 4.78 -7.49
C SER A 183 -7.28 5.85 -8.49
N LYS A 184 -7.72 5.43 -9.67
CA LYS A 184 -8.28 6.35 -10.67
C LYS A 184 -9.64 6.86 -10.23
N LYS A 185 -10.46 6.00 -9.62
CA LYS A 185 -11.81 6.37 -9.15
C LYS A 185 -11.74 7.50 -8.12
N HIS A 186 -10.77 7.39 -7.20
CA HIS A 186 -10.66 8.29 -6.06
C HIS A 186 -9.59 9.38 -6.24
N GLN A 187 -8.91 9.40 -7.39
CA GLN A 187 -7.91 10.40 -7.77
C GLN A 187 -6.79 10.55 -6.72
N LEU A 188 -6.21 9.42 -6.32
CA LEU A 188 -5.15 9.36 -5.30
C LEU A 188 -4.07 8.32 -5.63
N LEU A 189 -2.89 8.50 -5.03
CA LEU A 189 -1.83 7.51 -4.97
C LEU A 189 -1.68 6.98 -3.55
N LEU A 190 -1.47 5.67 -3.43
CA LEU A 190 -0.88 5.04 -2.26
C LEU A 190 0.61 4.88 -2.52
N ILE A 191 1.43 5.37 -1.61
CA ILE A 191 2.90 5.33 -1.69
C ILE A 191 3.38 4.47 -0.53
N GLU A 192 4.19 3.46 -0.85
CA GLU A 192 4.99 2.73 0.12
C GLU A 192 6.41 3.31 0.10
N SER A 193 6.93 3.60 1.29
CA SER A 193 8.27 4.12 1.49
C SER A 193 8.97 3.39 2.63
N GLY A 194 10.30 3.50 2.68
CA GLY A 194 11.08 3.02 3.80
C GLY A 194 12.56 3.16 3.54
N VAL A 195 13.35 2.45 4.33
CA VAL A 195 14.80 2.35 4.18
C VAL A 195 15.12 0.90 3.89
N THR A 196 15.72 0.65 2.73
CA THR A 196 16.42 -0.61 2.46
C THR A 196 17.91 -0.36 2.64
N HIS A 197 18.47 -0.95 3.69
CA HIS A 197 19.85 -0.77 4.09
C HIS A 197 20.69 -1.99 3.67
N PRO A 198 21.94 -1.80 3.19
CA PRO A 198 22.79 -2.93 2.79
C PRO A 198 23.21 -3.88 3.91
N ALA A 199 23.02 -3.46 5.16
CA ALA A 199 23.41 -4.22 6.34
C ALA A 199 22.16 -4.78 7.03
N ASP A 200 22.17 -6.08 7.30
CA ASP A 200 21.06 -6.83 7.87
C ASP A 200 20.55 -6.20 9.17
N GLY A 201 19.22 -6.13 9.31
CA GLY A 201 18.55 -5.59 10.49
C GLY A 201 18.51 -4.06 10.59
N CYS A 202 18.98 -3.36 9.56
CA CYS A 202 18.95 -1.90 9.49
C CYS A 202 17.87 -1.35 8.53
N ASP A 203 17.08 -2.23 7.94
CA ASP A 203 15.90 -1.84 7.18
C ASP A 203 14.85 -1.23 8.10
N ASP A 204 14.07 -0.31 7.58
CA ASP A 204 13.00 0.37 8.32
C ASP A 204 11.77 0.60 7.43
N GLY A 205 10.58 0.26 7.92
CA GLY A 205 9.33 0.23 7.16
C GLY A 205 8.81 -1.20 6.90
N PRO A 206 7.81 -1.36 6.02
CA PRO A 206 7.23 -0.37 5.11
C PRO A 206 6.34 0.68 5.78
N TYR A 207 6.43 1.92 5.31
CA TYR A 207 5.53 3.02 5.64
C TYR A 207 4.58 3.30 4.49
N TYR A 208 3.34 3.69 4.81
CA TYR A 208 2.30 3.92 3.80
C TYR A 208 1.72 5.31 3.92
N THR A 209 1.72 6.05 2.81
CA THR A 209 1.14 7.39 2.72
C THR A 209 0.19 7.49 1.54
N VAL A 210 -0.98 8.08 1.76
CA VAL A 210 -1.92 8.40 0.69
C VAL A 210 -1.79 9.87 0.33
N THR A 211 -1.67 10.15 -0.97
CA THR A 211 -1.63 11.52 -1.49
C THR A 211 -2.62 11.70 -2.65
N PRO A 212 -3.41 12.78 -2.68
CA PRO A 212 -4.26 13.08 -3.82
C PRO A 212 -3.41 13.44 -5.05
N LEU A 213 -4.02 13.28 -6.23
CA LEU A 213 -3.48 13.78 -7.49
C LEU A 213 -3.67 15.30 -7.59
N LEU A 214 -2.75 15.95 -8.30
CA LEU A 214 -2.96 17.32 -8.78
C LEU A 214 -4.05 17.31 -9.84
N LYS A 215 -4.98 18.27 -9.76
CA LYS A 215 -5.89 18.54 -10.87
C LYS A 215 -5.06 19.15 -11.99
N GLU A 216 -4.92 18.44 -13.11
CA GLU A 216 -4.42 19.00 -14.37
C GLU A 216 -5.44 19.96 -14.98
#